data_AF-A0AAN5NDB1-F1
#
_entry.id   AF-A0AAN5NDB1-F1
#
_cell.length_a   1.000
_cell.length_b   1.000
_cell.length_c   1.000
_cell.angle_alpha   90.00
_cell.angle_beta   90.00
_cell.angle_gamma   90.00
#
_symmetry.space_group_name_H-M   'P 1'
#
loop_
_entity.id
_entity.type
_entity.pdbx_description
1 polymer ?
#
loop_
_entity_poly.entity_id
_entity_poly.type
_entity_poly.pdbx_seq_one_letter_code
_entity_poly.pdbx_strand_id
1 'polypeptide(L)' 'MLDNKSLIVLAHLKNHFKNSESSIDADKIHIDGMSMLDIEEAFLVLYNNGYIELNTKYVHPIVEKIFD' A
#
# COMPACT_ATOMS: atom_id res chain seq x y z
N MET A 1 -0.13 -5.24 15.30
CA MET A 1 -1.52 -5.52 14.88
C MET A 1 -1.92 -4.40 13.93
N LEU A 2 -2.39 -4.74 12.73
CA LEU A 2 -2.75 -3.74 11.73
C LEU A 2 -4.00 -2.97 12.14
N ASP A 3 -4.00 -1.66 11.91
CA ASP A 3 -5.22 -0.85 12.02
C ASP A 3 -6.17 -1.08 10.83
N ASN A 4 -7.40 -0.58 10.94
CA ASN A 4 -8.42 -0.78 9.90
C ASN A 4 -8.02 -0.19 8.54
N LYS A 5 -7.36 0.96 8.50
CA LYS A 5 -6.94 1.61 7.24
C LYS A 5 -5.86 0.77 6.56
N SER A 6 -4.87 0.32 7.33
CA SER A 6 -3.83 -0.60 6.88
C SER A 6 -4.40 -1.91 6.33
N LEU A 7 -5.43 -2.47 6.97
CA LEU A 7 -6.13 -3.66 6.47
C LEU A 7 -6.85 -3.42 5.13
N ILE A 8 -7.53 -2.29 5.00
CA ILE A 8 -8.24 -1.92 3.76
C ILE A 8 -7.24 -1.72 2.60
N VAL A 9 -6.15 -0.99 2.86
CA VAL A 9 -5.08 -0.78 1.88
C VAL A 9 -4.42 -2.10 1.50
N LEU A 10 -4.15 -2.98 2.47
CA LEU A 10 -3.59 -4.30 2.19
C LEU A 10 -4.51 -5.12 1.29
N ALA A 11 -5.82 -5.11 1.54
CA ALA A 11 -6.79 -5.80 0.69
C ALA A 11 -6.80 -5.23 -0.75
N HIS A 12 -6.72 -3.90 -0.89
CA HIS A 12 -6.62 -3.24 -2.19
C HIS A 12 -5.35 -3.67 -2.94
N LEU A 13 -4.20 -3.64 -2.27
CA LEU A 13 -2.92 -4.07 -2.83
C LEU A 13 -2.93 -5.55 -3.22
N LYS A 14 -3.45 -6.46 -2.36
CA LYS A 14 -3.58 -7.89 -2.71
C LYS A 14 -4.43 -8.08 -3.96
N ASN A 15 -5.51 -7.31 -4.11
CA ASN A 15 -6.35 -7.39 -5.30
C ASN A 15 -5.64 -6.85 -6.56
N HIS A 16 -4.88 -5.76 -6.45
CA HIS A 16 -4.06 -5.24 -7.55
C HIS A 16 -3.02 -6.27 -7.99
N PHE A 17 -2.22 -6.77 -7.05
CA PHE A 17 -1.13 -7.71 -7.33
C PHE A 17 -1.59 -9.10 -7.76
N LYS A 18 -2.86 -9.46 -7.50
CA LYS A 18 -3.48 -10.67 -8.06
C LYS A 18 -3.72 -10.58 -9.58
N ASN A 19 -3.91 -9.37 -10.10
CA ASN A 19 -4.27 -9.13 -11.49
C ASN A 19 -3.15 -8.45 -12.30
N SER A 20 -2.12 -7.94 -11.63
CA SER A 20 -1.01 -7.21 -12.24
C SER A 20 0.26 -7.33 -11.40
N GLU A 21 1.40 -7.61 -12.01
CA GLU A 21 2.70 -7.56 -11.32
C GLU A 21 3.31 -6.15 -11.31
N SER A 22 2.55 -5.14 -11.75
CA SER A 22 3.06 -3.76 -11.81
C SER A 22 3.09 -3.12 -10.43
N SER A 23 4.20 -2.43 -10.13
CA SER A 23 4.33 -1.59 -8.96
C SER A 23 3.25 -0.49 -8.94
N ILE A 24 2.78 -0.14 -7.74
CA ILE A 24 1.72 0.87 -7.58
C ILE A 24 2.15 1.97 -6.60
N ASP A 25 1.90 3.21 -7.00
CA ASP A 25 2.18 4.42 -6.22
C ASP A 25 0.93 4.78 -5.39
N ALA A 26 1.14 5.39 -4.23
CA ALA A 26 0.08 5.91 -3.37
C ALA A 26 -0.88 6.86 -4.13
N ASP A 27 -0.37 7.67 -5.07
CA ASP A 27 -1.17 8.62 -5.86
C ASP A 27 -2.19 7.95 -6.81
N LYS A 28 -1.96 6.68 -7.15
CA LYS A 28 -2.84 5.87 -8.01
C LYS A 28 -3.91 5.14 -7.23
N ILE A 29 -3.78 5.06 -5.90
CA ILE A 29 -4.73 4.36 -5.04
C ILE A 29 -5.84 5.31 -4.62
N HIS A 30 -7.06 4.97 -5.00
CA HIS A 30 -8.26 5.69 -4.59
C HIS A 30 -9.15 4.75 -3.77
N ILE A 31 -9.31 5.05 -2.49
CA ILE A 31 -10.18 4.31 -1.56
C ILE A 31 -11.12 5.33 -0.90
N ASP A 32 -12.43 5.11 -1.05
CA ASP A 32 -13.44 6.03 -0.51
C ASP A 32 -13.27 6.24 1.00
N GLY A 33 -13.19 7.50 1.42
CA GLY A 33 -12.99 7.88 2.82
C GLY A 33 -11.53 7.85 3.30
N MET A 34 -10.56 7.64 2.40
CA MET A 34 -9.13 7.75 2.70
C MET A 34 -8.49 8.90 1.93
N SER A 35 -7.73 9.73 2.63
CA SER A 35 -6.84 10.71 2.02
C SER A 35 -5.56 10.04 1.52
N MET A 36 -4.81 10.73 0.67
CA MET A 36 -3.49 10.27 0.23
C MET A 36 -2.54 10.02 1.41
N LEU A 37 -2.58 10.89 2.44
CA LEU A 37 -1.79 10.72 3.66
C LEU A 37 -2.14 9.41 4.38
N ASP A 38 -3.42 9.06 4.43
CA ASP A 38 -3.86 7.79 5.03
C ASP A 38 -3.31 6.57 4.29
N ILE A 39 -3.17 6.66 2.96
CA ILE A 39 -2.58 5.60 2.13
C ILE A 39 -1.07 5.52 2.38
N GLU A 40 -0.37 6.65 2.42
CA GLU A 40 1.08 6.70 2.70
C GLU A 40 1.39 6.18 4.11
N GLU A 41 0.60 6.55 5.12
CA GLU A 41 0.72 6.02 6.48
C GLU A 41 0.47 4.51 6.51
N ALA A 42 -0.57 4.03 5.82
CA ALA A 42 -0.84 2.61 5.71
C ALA A 42 0.32 1.85 5.04
N PHE A 43 0.94 2.40 3.99
CA PHE A 43 2.13 1.81 3.36
C PHE A 43 3.27 1.66 4.36
N LEU A 44 3.56 2.69 5.17
CA LEU A 44 4.59 2.63 6.20
C LEU A 44 4.27 1.56 7.25
N VAL A 45 3.01 1.46 7.71
CA VAL A 45 2.58 0.43 8.65
C VAL A 45 2.77 -0.96 8.03
N LEU A 46 2.31 -1.19 6.80
CA LEU A 46 2.43 -2.48 6.13
C LEU A 46 3.88 -2.88 5.88
N TYR A 47 4.72 -1.94 5.45
CA TYR A 47 6.16 -2.15 5.26
C TYR A 47 6.86 -2.53 6.58
N ASN A 48 6.60 -1.77 7.65
CA ASN A 48 7.20 -2.03 8.97
C ASN A 48 6.74 -3.36 9.59
N ASN A 49 5.59 -3.89 9.16
CA ASN A 49 5.10 -5.20 9.57
C ASN A 49 5.47 -6.33 8.57
N GLY A 50 6.22 -6.03 7.50
CA GLY A 50 6.72 -7.02 6.55
C GLY A 50 5.70 -7.53 5.54
N TYR A 51 4.57 -6.84 5.35
CA TYR A 51 3.54 -7.24 4.39
C TYR A 51 3.84 -6.80 2.95
N ILE A 52 4.66 -5.77 2.78
CA ILE A 52 4.97 -5.20 1.46
C ILE A 52 6.45 -4.81 1.35
N GLU A 53 6.94 -4.74 0.13
CA GLU A 53 8.20 -4.09 -0.21
C GLU A 53 7.90 -2.68 -0.73
N LEU A 54 8.49 -1.68 -0.07
CA LEU A 54 8.21 -0.26 -0.32
C LEU A 54 9.47 0.46 -0.80
N ASN A 55 9.37 1.11 -1.95
CA ASN A 55 10.42 1.97 -2.49
C ASN A 55 10.12 3.44 -2.18
N THR A 56 10.92 4.00 -1.27
CA THR A 56 10.79 5.39 -0.79
C THR A 56 11.72 6.38 -1.51
N LYS A 57 12.32 5.99 -2.65
CA LYS A 57 13.18 6.90 -3.45
C LYS A 57 12.38 7.94 -4.23
N TYR A 58 11.06 7.76 -4.35
CA TYR A 58 10.14 8.62 -5.06
C TYR A 58 9.45 9.60 -4.11
N VAL A 59 8.87 10.67 -4.66
CA VAL A 59 8.12 11.69 -3.89
C VAL A 59 6.96 11.05 -3.13
N HIS A 60 6.29 10.09 -3.77
CA HIS A 60 5.29 9.25 -3.16
C HIS A 60 5.80 7.80 -3.13
N PRO A 61 5.64 7.09 -2.00
CA PRO A 61 6.18 5.76 -1.86
C PRO A 61 5.49 4.77 -2.80
N ILE A 62 6.28 3.90 -3.44
CA ILE A 62 5.78 2.91 -4.40
C ILE A 62 5.85 1.53 -3.77
N VAL A 63 4.75 0.78 -3.85
CA VAL A 63 4.72 -0.63 -3.50
C VAL A 63 5.22 -1.44 -4.68
N GLU A 64 6.34 -2.13 -4.49
CA GLU A 64 6.96 -2.96 -5.53
C GLU A 64 6.48 -4.41 -5.44
N LYS A 65 6.15 -4.88 -4.24
CA LYS A 65 5.79 -6.27 -3.99
C LYS A 65 4.90 -6.42 -2.75
N ILE A 66 4.10 -7.47 -2.73
CA ILE A 66 3.33 -7.92 -1.57
C ILE A 66 3.80 -9.29 -1.09
N PHE A 67 3.76 -9.50 0.22
CA PHE A 67 4.07 -10.76 0.88
C PHE A 67 2.80 -11.36 1.52
N ASP A 68 2.74 -12.69 1.59
CA ASP A 68 1.63 -13.44 2.18
C ASP A 68 1.84 -13.78 3.66
#